data_AF-A0A3G3K1A6-F1
#
_entry.id   AF-A0A3G3K1A6-F1
#
_cell.length_a   1.000
_cell.length_b   1.000
_cell.length_c   1.000
_cell.angle_alpha   90.00
_cell.angle_beta   90.00
_cell.angle_gamma   90.00
#
_symmetry.space_group_name_H-M   'P 1'
#
loop_
_entity.id
_entity.type
_entity.pdbx_description
1 polymer ?
#
loop_
_entity_poly.entity_id
_entity_poly.type
_entity_poly.pdbx_seq_one_letter_code
_entity_poly.pdbx_strand_id
1 'polypeptide(L)' 'MGTVIGAVIVDMLVLAVGLPPLKRTKQYKEMCAYAILATFAVTVYALQRLHFALPNPFGWITAFFRSFGLPV' A
#
# COMPACT_ATOMS: atom_id res chain seq x y z
N MET A 1 -8.26 9.71 14.38
CA MET A 1 -8.77 10.37 13.15
C MET A 1 -7.73 11.27 12.49
N GLY A 2 -7.16 12.27 13.19
CA GLY A 2 -6.21 13.24 12.58
C GLY A 2 -4.99 12.63 11.87
N THR A 3 -4.50 11.49 12.34
CA THR A 3 -3.38 10.76 11.73
C THR A 3 -3.75 10.08 10.41
N VAL A 4 -4.98 9.59 10.26
CA VAL A 4 -5.51 9.03 9.01
C VAL A 4 -5.72 10.13 7.99
N ILE A 5 -6.26 11.26 8.41
CA ILE A 5 -6.42 12.44 7.56
C ILE A 5 -5.05 12.92 7.07
N GLY A 6 -4.05 13.00 7.96
CA GLY A 6 -2.68 13.34 7.59
C GLY A 6 -2.08 12.39 6.55
N ALA A 7 -2.27 11.08 6.72
CA ALA A 7 -1.77 10.09 5.75
C ALA A 7 -2.42 10.23 4.37
N VAL A 8 -3.75 10.46 4.32
CA VAL A 8 -4.47 10.68 3.05
C VAL A 8 -4.00 11.97 2.37
N ILE A 9 -3.76 13.04 3.13
CA ILE A 9 -3.26 14.31 2.58
C ILE A 9 -1.86 14.14 2.00
N VAL A 10 -0.96 13.45 2.71
CA VAL A 10 0.39 13.17 2.21
C VAL A 10 0.34 12.34 0.95
N ASP A 11 -0.44 11.25 0.94
CA ASP A 11 -0.60 10.38 -0.24
C ASP A 11 -1.13 11.14 -1.46
N MET A 12 -2.14 11.99 -1.27
CA MET A 12 -2.65 12.89 -2.32
C MET A 12 -1.57 13.84 -2.84
N LEU A 13 -0.68 14.32 -1.98
CA LEU A 13 0.40 15.24 -2.36
C LEU A 13 1.46 14.51 -3.18
N VAL A 14 1.82 13.26 -2.81
CA VAL A 14 2.73 12.43 -3.61
C VAL A 14 2.10 12.09 -4.97
N LEU A 15 0.82 11.75 -5.01
CA LEU A 15 0.06 11.55 -6.26
C LEU A 15 0.07 12.81 -7.12
N ALA A 16 -0.20 13.98 -6.55
CA ALA A 16 -0.24 15.25 -7.27
C ALA A 16 1.13 15.63 -7.88
N VAL A 17 2.25 15.25 -7.24
CA VAL A 17 3.61 15.48 -7.74
C VAL A 17 4.05 14.41 -8.74
N GLY A 18 3.70 13.14 -8.51
CA GLY A 18 4.12 11.99 -9.32
C GLY A 18 3.28 11.73 -10.58
N LEU A 19 1.98 12.04 -10.57
CA LEU A 19 1.09 11.87 -11.71
C LEU A 19 1.41 12.77 -12.92
N PRO A 20 1.70 14.09 -12.78
CA PRO A 20 1.99 14.95 -13.93
C PRO A 20 3.17 14.47 -14.80
N PRO A 21 4.34 14.09 -14.26
CA PRO A 21 5.44 13.58 -15.06
C PRO A 21 5.09 12.25 -15.74
N LEU A 22 4.44 11.31 -15.04
CA LEU A 22 3.99 10.03 -15.63
C LEU A 22 2.97 10.22 -16.76
N LYS A 23 2.11 11.24 -16.65
CA LYS A 23 1.12 11.57 -17.69
C LYS A 23 1.81 12.14 -18.92
N ARG A 24 2.84 12.98 -18.72
CA ARG A 24 3.65 13.57 -19.78
C ARG A 24 4.46 12.52 -20.54
N THR A 25 4.96 11.49 -19.86
CA THR A 25 5.72 10.37 -20.48
C THR A 25 4.83 9.26 -21.04
N LYS A 26 3.49 9.38 -20.97
CA LYS A 26 2.52 8.34 -21.40
C LYS A 26 2.77 6.97 -20.74
N GLN A 27 3.39 6.92 -19.57
CA GLN A 27 3.65 5.68 -18.82
C GLN A 27 2.40 5.22 -18.06
N TYR A 28 1.32 4.93 -18.78
CA TYR A 28 0.03 4.54 -18.20
C TYR A 28 0.12 3.27 -17.33
N LYS A 29 1.05 2.35 -17.66
CA LYS A 29 1.29 1.13 -16.87
C LYS A 29 1.86 1.44 -15.48
N GLU A 30 2.85 2.33 -15.41
CA GLU A 30 3.45 2.75 -14.15
C GLU A 30 2.46 3.57 -13.33
N MET A 31 1.63 4.37 -14.00
CA MET A 31 0.55 5.13 -13.36
C MET A 31 -0.46 4.22 -12.67
N CYS A 32 -0.84 3.13 -13.35
CA CYS A 32 -1.75 2.15 -12.80
C CYS A 32 -1.11 1.38 -11.63
N ALA A 33 0.15 0.95 -11.77
CA ALA A 33 0.88 0.30 -10.69
C ALA A 33 1.00 1.21 -9.45
N TYR A 34 1.34 2.48 -9.66
CA TYR A 34 1.46 3.47 -8.60
C TYR A 34 0.12 3.71 -7.88
N ALA A 35 -0.97 3.84 -8.64
CA ALA A 35 -2.31 4.02 -8.06
C ALA A 35 -2.75 2.81 -7.21
N ILE A 36 -2.47 1.59 -7.68
CA ILE A 36 -2.77 0.36 -6.92
C ILE A 36 -1.97 0.32 -5.63
N LEU A 37 -0.66 0.61 -5.70
CA LEU A 37 0.24 0.65 -4.55
C LEU A 37 -0.18 1.71 -3.52
N ALA A 38 -0.49 2.93 -3.97
CA ALA A 38 -0.95 4.03 -3.11
C ALA A 38 -2.26 3.66 -2.39
N THR A 39 -3.23 3.11 -3.14
CA THR A 39 -4.50 2.65 -2.58
C THR A 39 -4.27 1.58 -1.49
N PHE A 40 -3.43 0.58 -1.78
CA PHE A 40 -3.10 -0.46 -0.80
C PHE A 40 -2.44 0.09 0.46
N ALA A 41 -1.50 1.02 0.30
CA ALA A 41 -0.80 1.64 1.43
C ALA A 41 -1.77 2.40 2.35
N VAL A 42 -2.65 3.22 1.77
CA VAL A 42 -3.68 3.97 2.53
C VAL A 42 -4.67 3.03 3.21
N THR A 43 -5.12 1.98 2.51
CA THR A 43 -6.01 0.97 3.09
C THR A 43 -5.36 0.27 4.28
N VAL A 44 -4.13 -0.23 4.13
CA VAL A 44 -3.37 -0.88 5.21
C VAL A 44 -3.17 0.06 6.40
N TYR A 45 -2.79 1.32 6.14
CA TYR A 45 -2.63 2.33 7.17
C TYR A 45 -3.93 2.60 7.93
N ALA A 46 -5.05 2.72 7.21
CA ALA A 46 -6.37 2.93 7.80
C ALA A 46 -6.79 1.72 8.67
N LEU A 47 -6.63 0.49 8.17
CA LEU A 47 -6.94 -0.72 8.94
C LEU A 47 -6.10 -0.82 10.22
N GLN A 48 -4.79 -0.55 10.15
CA GLN A 48 -3.93 -0.52 11.33
C GLN A 48 -4.41 0.52 12.36
N ARG A 49 -4.82 1.70 11.91
CA ARG A 49 -5.34 2.78 12.77
C ARG A 49 -6.72 2.50 13.35
N LEU A 50 -7.53 1.71 12.68
CA LEU A 50 -8.83 1.23 13.16
C LEU A 50 -8.68 0.08 14.18
N HIS A 51 -7.46 -0.25 14.59
CA HIS A 51 -7.15 -1.41 15.44
C HIS A 51 -7.66 -2.73 14.86
N PHE A 52 -7.88 -2.79 13.54
CA PHE A 52 -8.07 -4.06 12.87
C PHE A 52 -6.77 -4.84 13.00
N ALA A 53 -6.86 -6.07 13.50
CA ALA A 53 -5.73 -6.97 13.57
C ALA A 53 -5.31 -7.31 12.14
N LEU A 54 -4.38 -6.52 11.57
CA LEU A 54 -3.69 -6.98 10.38
C LEU A 54 -2.91 -8.22 10.79
N PRO A 55 -3.14 -9.34 10.10
CA PRO A 55 -2.44 -10.55 10.44
C PRO A 55 -0.95 -10.33 10.23
N ASN A 56 -0.14 -10.86 11.13
CA ASN A 56 1.30 -10.66 11.13
C ASN A 56 1.88 -11.08 9.76
N PRO A 57 2.58 -10.18 9.04
CA PRO A 57 3.17 -10.52 7.75
C PRO A 57 4.17 -11.68 7.85
N PHE A 58 4.91 -11.78 8.96
CA PHE A 58 5.75 -12.96 9.22
C PHE A 58 4.92 -14.23 9.40
N GLY A 59 3.72 -14.14 9.97
CA GLY A 59 2.78 -15.25 10.06
C GLY A 59 2.28 -15.73 8.70
N TRP A 60 2.07 -14.79 7.77
CA TRP A 60 1.67 -15.12 6.40
C TRP A 60 2.80 -15.77 5.62
N ILE A 61 4.01 -15.22 5.75
CA ILE A 61 5.21 -15.77 5.14
C ILE A 61 5.46 -17.19 5.67
N THR A 62 5.44 -17.38 6.98
CA THR A 62 5.63 -18.71 7.59
C THR A 62 4.52 -19.69 7.22
N ALA A 63 3.26 -19.26 7.16
CA ALA A 63 2.15 -20.11 6.69
C ALA A 63 2.31 -20.52 5.22
N PHE A 64 2.81 -19.61 4.37
CA PHE A 64 3.08 -19.88 2.96
C PHE A 64 4.24 -20.89 2.80
N PHE A 65 5.36 -20.68 3.49
CA PHE A 65 6.50 -21.60 3.48
C PHE A 65 6.15 -22.97 4.06
N ARG A 66 5.37 -23.00 5.14
CA ARG A 66 4.86 -24.24 5.74
C ARG A 66 3.91 -24.98 4.79
N SER A 67 3.07 -24.25 4.04
CA SER A 67 2.21 -24.84 3.00
C SER A 67 3.02 -25.43 1.84
N PHE A 68 4.23 -24.92 1.60
CA PHE A 68 5.19 -25.47 0.65
C PHE A 68 6.13 -26.55 1.24
N GLY A 69 5.92 -26.96 2.50
CA GLY A 69 6.70 -28.04 3.13
C GLY A 69 8.14 -27.67 3.49
N LEU A 70 8.48 -26.38 3.47
CA LEU A 70 9.81 -25.88 3.83
C LEU A 70 9.91 -25.69 5.36
N PRO A 71 11.02 -26.08 6.00
CA PRO A 71 11.26 -25.78 7.40
C PRO A 71 11.45 -24.26 7.56
N VAL A 72 10.61 -23.65 8.39
CA VAL A 72 10.66 -22.24 8.81
C VAL A 72 10.89 -22.13 10.30
#